data_AF-A0A3T0L1K6-F1
#
_entry.id   AF-A0A3T0L1K6-F1
#
_cell.length_a   1.000
_cell.length_b   1.000
_cell.length_c   1.000
_cell.angle_alpha   90.00
_cell.angle_beta   90.00
_cell.angle_gamma   90.00
#
_symmetry.space_group_name_H-M   'P 1'
#
loop_
_entity.id
_entity.type
_entity.pdbx_description
1 polymer ?
#
loop_
_entity_poly.entity_id
_entity_poly.type
_entity_poly.pdbx_seq_one_letter_code
_entity_poly.pdbx_strand_id
1 'polypeptide(L)'
;MNKLFIFFLPVLLLAEFWNFPHQIQLKKDQTANFDVYYNGEVYPFKFRWTLYINDILTVLYRYDNFPRQITLYKDPPLNTFKVPVAKIKQIYPYFYIEFKDFNGKIATFDIYLKNGGGVKVDFKGKK
;
A
#
# COMPACT_ATOMS: atom_id res chain seq x y z
N MET A 1 18.93 40.44 -36.51
CA MET A 1 18.91 40.06 -35.08
C MET A 1 17.50 39.65 -34.73
N ASN A 2 17.27 38.38 -34.43
CA ASN A 2 16.11 37.94 -33.63
C ASN A 2 16.47 36.58 -33.03
N LYS A 3 16.94 36.60 -31.78
CA LYS A 3 17.14 35.39 -30.99
C LYS A 3 15.76 35.04 -30.42
N LEU A 4 15.09 34.08 -31.04
CA LEU A 4 13.84 33.53 -30.51
C LEU A 4 14.20 32.72 -29.25
N PHE A 5 14.00 33.32 -28.08
CA PHE A 5 14.19 32.64 -26.79
C PHE A 5 12.96 31.75 -26.57
N ILE A 6 13.04 30.48 -26.94
CA ILE A 6 12.02 29.49 -26.59
C ILE A 6 12.11 29.27 -25.08
N PHE A 7 11.18 29.86 -24.33
CA PHE A 7 10.92 29.50 -22.94
C PHE A 7 10.50 28.03 -22.91
N PHE A 8 11.41 27.15 -22.47
CA PHE A 8 11.11 25.78 -22.11
C PHE A 8 10.23 25.83 -20.85
N LEU A 9 8.91 25.93 -21.04
CA LEU A 9 7.95 25.82 -19.95
C LEU A 9 8.08 24.40 -19.37
N PRO A 10 8.43 24.22 -18.08
CA PRO A 10 8.49 22.88 -17.53
C PRO A 10 7.05 22.38 -17.39
N VAL A 11 6.63 21.49 -18.29
CA VAL A 11 5.45 20.63 -18.09
C VAL A 11 5.71 19.62 -16.95
N LEU A 12 6.93 19.60 -16.41
CA LEU A 12 7.32 18.91 -15.20
C LEU A 12 6.72 19.66 -14.02
N LEU A 13 5.68 19.09 -13.40
CA LEU A 13 5.42 19.07 -11.94
C LEU A 13 3.99 18.64 -11.57
N LEU A 14 3.25 17.95 -12.45
CA LEU A 14 2.10 17.15 -12.00
C LEU A 14 2.60 15.84 -11.35
N ALA A 15 3.35 15.96 -10.27
CA ALA A 15 3.70 14.82 -9.44
C ALA A 15 2.47 14.41 -8.63
N GLU A 16 1.88 13.26 -8.93
CA GLU A 16 0.93 12.65 -8.00
C GLU A 16 1.66 12.35 -6.68
N PHE A 17 1.25 13.00 -5.60
CA PHE A 17 1.74 12.65 -4.27
C PHE A 17 1.19 11.28 -3.86
N TRP A 18 2.09 10.32 -3.65
CA TRP A 18 1.73 9.04 -3.06
C TRP A 18 1.72 9.22 -1.55
N ASN A 19 0.55 9.17 -0.92
CA ASN A 19 0.45 9.34 0.52
C ASN A 19 0.97 8.09 1.23
N PHE A 20 1.52 8.28 2.42
CA PHE A 20 1.97 7.18 3.28
C PHE A 20 2.93 6.19 2.58
N PRO A 21 4.05 6.63 1.98
CA PRO A 21 5.05 5.71 1.44
C PRO A 21 5.71 4.97 2.61
N HIS A 22 5.43 3.67 2.73
CA HIS A 22 5.91 2.88 3.85
C HIS A 22 6.38 1.51 3.38
N GLN A 23 7.64 1.18 3.64
CA GLN A 23 8.18 -0.13 3.38
C GLN A 23 8.23 -0.95 4.67
N ILE A 24 7.76 -2.20 4.60
CA ILE A 24 7.87 -3.13 5.70
C ILE A 24 8.45 -4.47 5.26
N GLN A 25 9.22 -5.05 6.16
CA GLN A 25 9.73 -6.40 6.08
C GLN A 25 9.05 -7.26 7.14
N LEU A 26 8.49 -8.41 6.75
CA LEU A 26 7.78 -9.32 7.64
C LEU A 26 8.40 -10.71 7.58
N LYS A 27 8.64 -11.30 8.75
CA LYS A 27 8.87 -12.76 8.89
C LYS A 27 7.56 -13.52 8.71
N LYS A 28 7.65 -14.84 8.49
CA LYS A 28 6.48 -15.72 8.39
C LYS A 28 5.56 -15.53 9.59
N ASP A 29 4.27 -15.34 9.31
CA ASP A 29 3.19 -15.16 10.29
C ASP A 29 3.31 -13.91 11.20
N GLN A 30 4.35 -13.08 11.01
CA GLN A 30 4.49 -11.78 11.67
C GLN A 30 3.46 -10.79 11.11
N THR A 31 2.77 -10.10 12.00
CA THR A 31 1.64 -9.23 11.66
C THR A 31 2.05 -7.77 11.69
N ALA A 32 1.88 -7.07 10.57
CA ALA A 32 1.92 -5.62 10.52
C ALA A 32 0.57 -5.04 10.96
N ASN A 33 0.58 -4.00 11.79
CA ASN A 33 -0.62 -3.36 12.32
C ASN A 33 -0.65 -1.88 11.95
N PHE A 34 -1.81 -1.40 11.52
CA PHE A 34 -2.06 -0.02 11.14
C PHE A 34 -3.40 0.43 11.71
N ASP A 35 -3.47 1.69 12.11
CA ASP A 35 -4.72 2.35 12.45
C ASP A 35 -5.10 3.29 11.31
N VAL A 36 -6.30 3.11 10.76
CA VAL A 36 -6.87 3.99 9.74
C VAL A 36 -7.93 4.87 10.40
N TYR A 37 -7.70 6.18 10.41
CA TYR A 37 -8.58 7.18 10.98
C TYR A 37 -9.39 7.84 9.87
N TYR A 38 -10.72 7.77 9.96
CA TYR A 38 -11.63 8.53 9.09
C TYR A 38 -12.98 8.74 9.81
N ASN A 39 -13.66 9.87 9.52
CA ASN A 39 -14.93 10.24 10.17
C ASN A 39 -14.91 10.20 11.71
N GLY A 40 -13.77 10.48 12.34
CA GLY A 40 -13.64 10.44 13.80
C GLY A 40 -13.55 9.04 14.41
N GLU A 41 -13.56 7.98 13.60
CA GLU A 41 -13.46 6.60 14.03
C GLU A 41 -12.10 5.99 13.63
N VAL A 42 -11.74 4.88 14.30
CA VAL A 42 -10.50 4.14 14.08
C VAL A 42 -10.81 2.74 13.56
N TYR A 43 -10.22 2.40 12.42
CA TYR A 43 -10.40 1.12 11.77
C TYR A 43 -9.06 0.38 11.70
N PRO A 44 -8.90 -0.72 12.46
CA PRO A 44 -7.65 -1.46 12.46
C PRO A 44 -7.48 -2.20 11.13
N PHE A 45 -6.34 -1.98 10.49
CA PHE A 45 -5.86 -2.77 9.37
C PHE A 45 -4.67 -3.61 9.84
N LYS A 46 -4.71 -4.91 9.55
CA LYS A 46 -3.58 -5.79 9.83
C LYS A 46 -3.37 -6.79 8.71
N PHE A 47 -2.12 -7.10 8.43
CA PHE A 47 -1.81 -8.16 7.48
C PHE A 47 -0.52 -8.91 7.83
N ARG A 48 -0.44 -10.13 7.34
CA ARG A 48 0.71 -11.03 7.46
C ARG A 48 0.76 -11.95 6.24
N TRP A 49 1.91 -12.57 6.01
CA TRP A 49 2.02 -13.66 5.04
C TRP A 49 2.23 -14.99 5.76
N THR A 50 1.77 -16.09 5.15
CA THR A 50 1.77 -17.42 5.79
C THR A 50 2.40 -18.53 4.94
N LEU A 51 2.46 -18.38 3.62
CA LEU A 51 3.03 -19.39 2.73
C LEU A 51 3.73 -18.71 1.55
N TYR A 52 4.90 -19.21 1.17
CA TYR A 52 5.56 -18.89 -0.09
C TYR A 52 5.98 -20.20 -0.76
N ILE A 53 5.35 -20.55 -1.89
CA ILE A 53 5.65 -21.77 -2.67
C ILE A 53 5.46 -21.46 -4.16
N ASN A 54 6.33 -22.01 -5.01
CA ASN A 54 6.29 -21.80 -6.45
C ASN A 54 6.17 -20.31 -6.84
N ASP A 55 6.91 -19.45 -6.15
CA ASP A 55 6.90 -17.99 -6.32
C ASP A 55 5.56 -17.29 -6.06
N ILE A 56 4.68 -17.96 -5.31
CA ILE A 56 3.38 -17.43 -4.88
C ILE A 56 3.37 -17.21 -3.37
N LEU A 57 3.12 -15.96 -2.96
CA LEU A 57 2.99 -15.54 -1.57
C LEU A 57 1.50 -15.48 -1.16
N THR A 58 1.12 -16.24 -0.14
CA THR A 58 -0.21 -16.15 0.47
C THR A 58 -0.22 -15.11 1.59
N VAL A 59 -1.08 -14.10 1.44
CA VAL A 59 -1.27 -13.02 2.41
C VAL A 59 -2.64 -13.12 3.04
N LEU A 60 -2.68 -13.00 4.37
CA LEU A 60 -3.89 -12.85 5.16
C LEU A 60 -3.96 -11.43 5.67
N TYR A 61 -5.08 -10.76 5.46
CA TYR A 61 -5.31 -9.44 6.01
C TYR A 61 -6.70 -9.33 6.62
N ARG A 62 -6.86 -8.37 7.54
CA ARG A 62 -8.16 -8.01 8.12
C ARG A 62 -8.27 -6.50 8.11
N TYR A 63 -9.40 -6.03 7.59
CA TYR A 63 -9.81 -4.63 7.65
C TYR A 63 -11.30 -4.58 7.95
N ASP A 64 -11.71 -3.64 8.80
CA ASP A 64 -13.10 -3.50 9.26
C ASP A 64 -13.63 -4.83 9.85
N ASN A 65 -12.82 -5.44 10.71
CA ASN A 65 -13.06 -6.76 11.34
C ASN A 65 -13.25 -7.97 10.40
N PHE A 66 -13.25 -7.78 9.08
CA PHE A 66 -13.45 -8.86 8.11
C PHE A 66 -12.11 -9.46 7.61
N PRO A 67 -11.86 -10.76 7.83
CA PRO A 67 -10.64 -11.43 7.36
C PRO A 67 -10.74 -11.74 5.86
N ARG A 68 -9.61 -11.61 5.15
CA ARG A 68 -9.48 -11.88 3.71
C ARG A 68 -8.15 -12.60 3.45
N GLN A 69 -8.14 -13.42 2.41
CA GLN A 69 -6.96 -14.13 1.92
C GLN A 69 -6.76 -13.81 0.45
N ILE A 70 -5.51 -13.59 0.06
CA ILE A 70 -5.12 -13.38 -1.33
C ILE A 70 -3.78 -14.08 -1.60
N THR A 71 -3.47 -14.21 -2.88
CA THR A 71 -2.18 -14.70 -3.37
C THR A 71 -1.53 -13.63 -4.23
N LEU A 72 -0.23 -13.40 -4.03
CA LEU A 72 0.59 -12.48 -4.81
C LEU A 72 1.68 -13.27 -5.52
N TYR A 73 2.00 -12.89 -6.75
CA TYR A 73 3.10 -13.44 -7.53
C TYR A 73 4.28 -12.46 -7.47
N LYS A 74 5.47 -12.90 -7.84
CA LYS A 74 6.65 -12.00 -7.88
C LYS A 74 6.54 -10.92 -8.96
N ASP A 75 5.93 -11.26 -10.09
CA ASP A 75 5.90 -10.38 -11.26
C ASP A 75 4.66 -9.46 -11.29
N PRO A 76 4.83 -8.18 -11.69
CA PRO A 76 3.72 -7.30 -11.99
C PRO A 76 2.82 -7.88 -13.10
N PRO A 77 1.50 -7.63 -13.05
CA PRO A 77 0.78 -6.81 -12.07
C PRO A 77 0.32 -7.59 -10.82
N LEU A 78 0.56 -8.90 -10.78
CA LEU A 78 0.03 -9.82 -9.77
C LEU A 78 0.79 -9.79 -8.44
N ASN A 79 1.83 -8.95 -8.35
CA ASN A 79 2.56 -8.66 -7.13
C ASN A 79 1.87 -7.62 -6.24
N THR A 80 0.70 -7.11 -6.63
CA THR A 80 0.03 -6.02 -5.92
C THR A 80 -1.41 -6.36 -5.52
N PHE A 81 -1.90 -5.71 -4.48
CA PHE A 81 -3.31 -5.75 -4.13
C PHE A 81 -3.78 -4.41 -3.56
N LYS A 82 -5.11 -4.21 -3.63
CA LYS A 82 -5.78 -3.02 -3.13
C LYS A 82 -6.66 -3.38 -1.94
N VAL A 83 -6.58 -2.57 -0.89
CA VAL A 83 -7.50 -2.65 0.25
C VAL A 83 -8.26 -1.33 0.31
N PRO A 84 -9.54 -1.28 -0.07
CA PRO A 84 -10.37 -0.09 0.12
C PRO A 84 -10.37 0.32 1.58
N VAL A 85 -10.06 1.59 1.86
CA VAL A 85 -10.05 2.17 3.20
C VAL A 85 -10.96 3.38 3.22
N ALA A 86 -11.88 3.42 4.18
CA ALA A 86 -12.99 4.36 4.24
C ALA A 86 -14.02 4.28 3.10
N LYS A 87 -15.27 4.62 3.43
CA LYS A 87 -16.41 4.65 2.49
C LYS A 87 -16.69 6.09 2.03
N ILE A 88 -15.68 6.77 1.50
CA ILE A 88 -15.80 8.15 0.99
C ILE A 88 -16.15 8.09 -0.50
N LYS A 89 -17.42 8.37 -0.83
CA LYS A 89 -17.98 8.16 -2.18
C LYS A 89 -17.23 8.89 -3.30
N GLN A 90 -16.75 10.11 -3.06
CA GLN A 90 -16.11 10.90 -4.12
C GLN A 90 -14.66 10.50 -4.43
N ILE A 91 -13.94 9.96 -3.44
CA ILE A 91 -12.47 9.86 -3.50
C ILE A 91 -11.99 8.39 -3.46
N TYR A 92 -12.78 7.46 -2.91
CA TYR A 92 -12.46 6.02 -2.78
C TYR A 92 -11.00 5.73 -2.38
N PRO A 93 -10.63 6.00 -1.11
CA PRO A 93 -9.28 5.77 -0.63
C PRO A 93 -8.97 4.27 -0.58
N TYR A 94 -7.72 3.89 -0.84
CA TYR A 94 -7.29 2.51 -0.70
C TYR A 94 -5.79 2.41 -0.38
N PHE A 95 -5.42 1.38 0.38
CA PHE A 95 -4.03 0.94 0.41
C PHE A 95 -3.69 0.25 -0.91
N TYR A 96 -2.60 0.67 -1.51
CA TYR A 96 -1.90 -0.05 -2.57
C TYR A 96 -0.70 -0.73 -1.95
N ILE A 97 -0.70 -2.06 -1.93
CA ILE A 97 0.33 -2.86 -1.29
C ILE A 97 1.00 -3.71 -2.36
N GLU A 98 2.31 -3.57 -2.48
CA GLU A 98 3.14 -4.26 -3.46
C GLU A 98 4.09 -5.22 -2.73
N PHE A 99 4.07 -6.49 -3.11
CA PHE A 99 5.10 -7.45 -2.76
C PHE A 99 6.35 -7.18 -3.61
N LYS A 100 7.41 -6.70 -2.96
CA LYS A 100 8.65 -6.28 -3.63
C LYS A 100 9.64 -7.41 -3.79
N ASP A 101 9.87 -8.16 -2.71
CA ASP A 101 10.94 -9.16 -2.69
C ASP A 101 10.75 -10.20 -1.57
N PHE A 102 11.37 -11.36 -1.75
CA PHE A 102 11.44 -12.42 -0.75
C PHE A 102 12.82 -13.07 -0.74
N ASN A 103 13.47 -13.07 0.43
CA ASN A 103 14.83 -13.62 0.60
C ASN A 103 14.87 -15.06 1.13
N GLY A 104 13.75 -15.80 1.06
CA GLY A 104 13.62 -17.14 1.64
C GLY A 104 13.05 -17.16 3.07
N LYS A 105 13.11 -16.04 3.80
CA LYS A 105 12.61 -15.94 5.20
C LYS A 105 11.78 -14.70 5.49
N ILE A 106 12.02 -13.63 4.75
CA ILE A 106 11.44 -12.31 4.96
C ILE A 106 10.83 -11.86 3.63
N ALA A 107 9.56 -11.44 3.69
CA ALA A 107 8.88 -10.78 2.58
C ALA A 107 8.90 -9.27 2.80
N THR A 108 9.25 -8.53 1.75
CA THR A 108 9.27 -7.07 1.72
C THR A 108 8.05 -6.54 0.98
N PHE A 109 7.37 -5.58 1.57
CA PHE A 109 6.20 -4.92 1.00
C PHE A 109 6.38 -3.41 0.99
N ASP A 110 6.03 -2.78 -0.12
CA ASP A 110 5.80 -1.34 -0.17
C ASP A 110 4.31 -1.07 -0.04
N ILE A 111 3.96 -0.05 0.72
CA ILE A 111 2.59 0.33 1.05
C ILE A 111 2.44 1.80 0.75
N TYR A 112 1.33 2.14 0.11
CA TYR A 112 0.93 3.51 -0.19
C TYR A 112 -0.56 3.67 0.08
N LEU A 113 -0.96 4.88 0.46
CA LEU A 113 -2.35 5.30 0.51
C LEU A 113 -2.67 6.12 -0.74
N LYS A 114 -3.52 5.58 -1.60
CA LYS A 114 -4.04 6.28 -2.77
C LYS A 114 -5.38 6.93 -2.42
N ASN A 115 -5.61 8.10 -3.01
CA ASN A 115 -6.81 8.90 -2.79
C ASN A 115 -7.12 9.13 -1.28
N GLY A 116 -6.09 9.39 -0.48
CA GLY A 116 -6.20 9.46 0.99
C GLY A 116 -6.89 10.71 1.57
N GLY A 117 -7.60 11.51 0.77
CA GLY A 117 -8.25 12.72 1.26
C GLY A 117 -9.23 12.41 2.40
N GLY A 118 -9.05 13.04 3.56
CA GLY A 118 -9.87 12.78 4.76
C GLY A 118 -9.54 11.48 5.50
N VAL A 119 -8.46 10.79 5.13
CA VAL A 119 -7.97 9.57 5.79
C VAL A 119 -6.58 9.82 6.33
N LYS A 120 -6.37 9.49 7.61
CA LYS A 120 -5.03 9.44 8.23
C LYS A 120 -4.69 7.99 8.54
N VAL A 121 -3.43 7.62 8.35
CA VAL A 121 -2.93 6.27 8.65
C VAL A 121 -1.77 6.38 9.63
N ASP A 122 -1.75 5.51 10.64
CA ASP A 122 -0.64 5.33 11.57
C ASP A 122 -0.14 3.89 11.52
N PHE A 123 1.18 3.70 11.45
CA PHE A 123 1.78 2.36 11.53
C PHE A 123 2.07 2.02 12.99
N LYS A 124 1.39 1.00 13.51
CA LYS A 124 1.49 0.58 14.92
C LYS A 124 2.60 -0.42 15.19
N GLY A 125 3.37 -0.79 14.17
CA GLY A 125 4.47 -1.73 14.27
C GLY A 125 4.11 -3.17 13.88
N LYS A 126 5.07 -4.06 14.12
CA LYS A 126 5.03 -5.49 13.76
C LYS A 126 4.93 -6.31 15.05
N LYS A 127 4.08 -7.32 15.08
CA LYS A 127 3.93 -8.27 16.20
C LYS A 127 4.09 -9.69 15.71
#